data_AF-A0A6J8DHD3-F1
#
_entry.id   AF-A0A6J8DHD3-F1
#
_cell.length_a   1.000
_cell.length_b   1.000
_cell.length_c   1.000
_cell.angle_alpha   90.00
_cell.angle_beta   90.00
_cell.angle_gamma   90.00
#
_symmetry.space_group_name_H-M   'P 1'
#
loop_
_entity.id
_entity.type
_entity.pdbx_description
1 polymer ?
#
loop_
_entity_poly.entity_id
_entity_poly.type
_entity_poly.pdbx_seq_one_letter_code
_entity_poly.pdbx_strand_id
1 'polypeptide(L)'
;MDTVRKAGIAIIILGLITIGLCFRRCDPDDGPSGVYDCVPLKGYDLPQYATCLTNSYAEMKTNYRYACEENLFGIRPTYCWYQCMVELHDMDNGQVYNDCACTPGQHVTKYQGNISTTHSLIPERCHTPTGYDCLWFRTCLNSKYSCDGTDLKELMELGSHFCNFASTTKKKISENGSLWYENAQKCFQVQMAPVLKQWLHLNCSIVENKATSVRNQCLSKPLGVISLCDLSHDDVWTIFWSIRQSFYTNLVPSITNLMNLIRNCSTSEKESNVREMRLFFPPTLIIHVTNKMIEEYFSKIVAK
;
A
#
# COMPACT_ATOMS: atom_id res chain seq x y z
N MET A 1 32.96 -47.88 -26.84
CA MET A 1 31.89 -47.02 -27.39
C MET A 1 30.94 -46.49 -26.32
N ASP A 2 30.66 -47.22 -25.23
CA ASP A 2 29.70 -46.77 -24.21
C ASP A 2 30.14 -45.59 -23.34
N THR A 3 31.43 -45.46 -23.06
CA THR A 3 31.95 -44.38 -22.20
C THR A 3 31.84 -43.01 -22.87
N VAL A 4 32.07 -42.95 -24.19
CA VAL A 4 31.97 -41.72 -24.99
C VAL A 4 30.50 -41.28 -25.13
N ARG A 5 29.58 -42.24 -25.25
CA ARG A 5 28.14 -41.98 -25.33
C ARG A 5 27.57 -41.45 -24.01
N LYS A 6 28.03 -41.99 -22.87
CA LYS A 6 27.65 -41.51 -21.52
C LYS A 6 28.20 -40.10 -21.23
N ALA A 7 29.44 -39.82 -21.64
CA ALA A 7 30.04 -38.49 -21.52
C ALA A 7 29.31 -37.45 -22.40
N GLY A 8 28.95 -37.81 -23.63
CA GLY A 8 28.17 -36.93 -24.51
C GLY A 8 26.78 -36.58 -23.95
N ILE A 9 26.07 -37.55 -23.38
CA ILE A 9 24.77 -37.32 -22.73
C ILE A 9 24.92 -36.42 -21.49
N ALA A 10 25.95 -36.64 -20.66
CA ALA A 10 26.20 -35.80 -19.49
C ALA A 10 26.53 -34.34 -19.88
N ILE A 11 27.28 -34.12 -20.95
CA ILE A 11 27.60 -32.77 -21.46
C ILE A 11 26.36 -32.08 -22.03
N ILE A 12 25.47 -32.82 -22.71
CA ILE A 12 24.21 -32.26 -23.21
C ILE A 12 23.27 -31.91 -22.04
N ILE A 13 23.20 -32.74 -21.00
CA ILE A 13 22.41 -32.45 -19.80
C ILE A 13 23.00 -31.24 -19.05
N LEU A 14 24.32 -31.16 -18.88
CA LEU A 14 24.97 -29.98 -18.29
C LEU A 14 24.76 -28.73 -19.15
N GLY A 15 24.81 -28.84 -20.47
CA GLY A 15 24.52 -27.75 -21.40
C GLY A 15 23.07 -27.27 -21.33
N LEU A 16 22.11 -28.18 -21.20
CA LEU A 16 20.70 -27.83 -21.01
C LEU A 16 20.44 -27.20 -19.62
N ILE A 17 21.15 -27.65 -18.58
CA ILE A 17 21.09 -27.04 -17.23
C ILE A 17 21.70 -25.63 -17.25
N THR A 18 22.77 -25.38 -18.00
CA THR A 18 23.37 -24.03 -18.09
C THR A 18 22.59 -23.09 -19.01
N ILE A 19 21.92 -23.59 -20.06
CA ILE A 19 21.01 -22.79 -20.90
C ILE A 19 19.69 -22.48 -20.15
N GLY A 20 19.24 -23.38 -19.26
CA GLY A 20 18.11 -23.16 -18.35
C GLY A 20 18.36 -22.14 -17.24
N LEU A 21 19.61 -21.74 -17.01
CA LEU A 21 20.02 -20.67 -16.08
C LEU A 21 20.13 -19.29 -16.75
N CYS A 22 19.47 -19.10 -17.90
CA CYS A 22 19.13 -17.75 -18.34
C CYS A 22 18.05 -17.24 -17.38
N PHE A 23 18.45 -16.72 -16.22
CA PHE A 23 17.57 -16.16 -15.21
C PHE A 23 16.58 -15.20 -15.90
N ARG A 24 15.34 -15.65 -16.09
CA ARG A 24 14.24 -14.73 -16.36
C ARG A 24 14.17 -13.86 -15.11
N ARG A 25 14.55 -12.58 -15.24
CA ARG A 25 14.57 -11.63 -14.11
C ARG A 25 13.22 -11.57 -13.39
N CYS A 26 12.14 -11.82 -14.12
CA CYS A 26 10.82 -12.14 -13.58
C CYS A 26 10.39 -13.49 -14.14
N ASP A 27 10.54 -14.55 -13.36
CA ASP A 27 10.01 -15.86 -13.71
C ASP A 27 8.50 -15.92 -13.40
N PRO A 28 7.63 -16.39 -14.31
CA PRO A 28 6.19 -16.42 -14.08
C PRO A 28 5.73 -17.30 -12.90
N ASP A 29 6.53 -18.29 -12.53
CA ASP A 29 6.21 -19.25 -11.47
C ASP A 29 6.97 -18.92 -10.18
N ASP A 30 8.24 -18.53 -10.30
CA ASP A 30 9.15 -18.40 -9.16
C ASP A 30 9.47 -16.94 -8.75
N GLY A 31 9.13 -15.94 -9.57
CA GLY A 31 9.50 -14.55 -9.29
C GLY A 31 11.03 -14.35 -9.21
N PRO A 32 11.56 -13.29 -8.57
CA PRO A 32 11.06 -12.80 -7.30
C PRO A 32 10.42 -11.40 -7.37
N SER A 33 9.52 -11.13 -6.42
CA SER A 33 8.88 -9.82 -6.32
C SER A 33 9.87 -8.69 -5.98
N GLY A 34 9.72 -7.55 -6.65
CA GLY A 34 10.55 -6.36 -6.42
C GLY A 34 11.74 -6.20 -7.34
N VAL A 35 12.11 -7.25 -8.09
CA VAL A 35 13.03 -7.08 -9.23
C VAL A 35 12.39 -6.15 -10.24
N TYR A 36 13.19 -5.27 -10.82
CA TYR A 36 12.70 -4.33 -11.82
C TYR A 36 13.65 -4.21 -12.98
N ASP A 37 13.08 -3.81 -14.10
CA ASP A 37 13.84 -3.63 -15.31
C ASP A 37 13.13 -2.67 -16.26
N CYS A 38 13.87 -2.24 -17.27
CA CYS A 38 13.35 -1.51 -18.39
C CYS A 38 13.00 -2.49 -19.51
N VAL A 39 11.73 -2.82 -19.65
CA VAL A 39 11.27 -3.93 -20.52
C VAL A 39 10.39 -3.41 -21.65
N PRO A 40 10.50 -4.01 -22.86
CA PRO A 40 9.50 -3.79 -23.90
C PRO A 40 8.19 -4.43 -23.46
N LEU A 41 7.13 -3.63 -23.37
CA LEU A 41 5.80 -4.09 -23.00
C LEU A 41 4.84 -3.87 -24.16
N LYS A 42 3.91 -4.81 -24.36
CA LYS A 42 2.89 -4.73 -25.40
C LYS A 42 2.02 -3.49 -25.16
N GLY A 43 1.76 -2.72 -26.22
CA GLY A 43 0.98 -1.48 -26.17
C GLY A 43 1.81 -0.21 -25.94
N TYR A 44 3.13 -0.31 -25.87
CA TYR A 44 4.04 0.82 -25.68
C TYR A 44 5.09 0.90 -26.79
N ASP A 45 5.37 2.10 -27.29
CA ASP A 45 6.34 2.32 -28.37
C ASP A 45 7.80 2.27 -27.88
N LEU A 46 8.02 2.56 -26.60
CA LEU A 46 9.30 2.59 -25.90
C LEU A 46 9.23 1.67 -24.69
N PRO A 47 10.37 1.05 -24.32
CA PRO A 47 10.50 0.30 -23.09
C PRO A 47 10.03 1.11 -21.87
N GLN A 48 9.37 0.43 -20.95
CA GLN A 48 8.80 1.00 -19.74
C GLN A 48 9.47 0.38 -18.52
N TYR A 49 9.58 1.15 -17.43
CA TYR A 49 9.89 0.57 -16.14
C TYR A 49 8.78 -0.41 -15.75
N ALA A 50 9.18 -1.60 -15.32
CA ALA A 50 8.26 -2.59 -14.78
C ALA A 50 8.87 -3.26 -13.56
N THR A 51 8.01 -3.69 -12.64
CA THR A 51 8.40 -4.51 -11.49
C THR A 51 7.88 -5.92 -11.67
N CYS A 52 8.68 -6.94 -11.36
CA CYS A 52 8.17 -8.28 -11.15
C CYS A 52 7.33 -8.29 -9.88
N LEU A 53 6.05 -8.61 -9.99
CA LEU A 53 5.11 -8.68 -8.87
C LEU A 53 4.19 -9.87 -9.03
N THR A 54 3.60 -10.31 -7.94
CA THR A 54 2.58 -11.37 -7.99
C THR A 54 1.32 -10.89 -8.71
N ASN A 55 0.62 -11.79 -9.41
CA ASN A 55 -0.69 -11.54 -9.99
C ASN A 55 -1.71 -11.02 -8.98
N SER A 56 -1.72 -11.60 -7.77
CA SER A 56 -2.65 -11.20 -6.71
C SER A 56 -2.47 -9.73 -6.31
N TYR A 57 -1.24 -9.24 -6.22
CA TYR A 57 -0.99 -7.81 -6.00
C TYR A 57 -1.49 -6.93 -7.14
N ALA A 58 -1.23 -7.32 -8.40
CA ALA A 58 -1.66 -6.56 -9.56
C ALA A 58 -3.20 -6.42 -9.62
N GLU A 59 -3.91 -7.52 -9.35
CA GLU A 59 -5.36 -7.55 -9.19
C GLU A 59 -5.81 -6.63 -8.06
N MET A 60 -5.26 -6.80 -6.87
CA MET A 60 -5.66 -6.01 -5.70
C MET A 60 -5.41 -4.50 -5.90
N LYS A 61 -4.25 -4.12 -6.47
CA LYS A 61 -3.85 -2.73 -6.66
C LYS A 61 -4.79 -1.96 -7.59
N THR A 62 -5.33 -2.65 -8.59
CA THR A 62 -6.20 -2.06 -9.61
C THR A 62 -7.69 -2.29 -9.35
N ASN A 63 -8.03 -2.92 -8.23
CA ASN A 63 -9.38 -3.41 -7.95
C ASN A 63 -9.89 -4.34 -9.07
N TYR A 64 -9.07 -5.34 -9.40
CA TYR A 64 -9.30 -6.40 -10.38
C TYR A 64 -9.46 -5.92 -11.84
N ARG A 65 -9.10 -4.67 -12.15
CA ARG A 65 -9.08 -4.18 -13.54
C ARG A 65 -7.88 -4.68 -14.34
N TYR A 66 -6.80 -5.04 -13.66
CA TYR A 66 -5.60 -5.56 -14.26
C TYR A 66 -5.19 -6.85 -13.58
N ALA A 67 -4.68 -7.78 -14.37
CA ALA A 67 -4.09 -9.04 -13.91
C ALA A 67 -3.03 -9.46 -14.94
N CYS A 68 -2.13 -10.36 -14.55
CA CYS A 68 -1.13 -10.92 -15.44
C CYS A 68 -1.80 -11.57 -16.67
N GLU A 69 -1.19 -11.37 -17.85
CA GLU A 69 -1.67 -11.95 -19.11
C GLU A 69 -1.63 -13.48 -19.02
N GLU A 70 -2.71 -14.13 -19.44
CA GLU A 70 -2.80 -15.59 -19.47
C GLU A 70 -1.78 -16.15 -20.47
N ASN A 71 -1.16 -17.28 -20.12
CA ASN A 71 -0.31 -17.99 -21.06
C ASN A 71 -1.16 -18.71 -22.13
N LEU A 72 -0.49 -19.39 -23.08
CA LEU A 72 -1.14 -20.10 -24.19
C LEU A 72 -2.13 -21.19 -23.75
N PHE A 73 -2.11 -21.60 -22.49
CA PHE A 73 -3.02 -22.61 -21.91
C PHE A 73 -4.17 -21.99 -21.10
N GLY A 74 -4.33 -20.67 -21.12
CA GLY A 74 -5.35 -19.97 -20.32
C GLY A 74 -5.04 -19.93 -18.82
N ILE A 75 -3.77 -20.16 -18.43
CA ILE A 75 -3.34 -20.15 -17.04
C ILE A 75 -2.68 -18.81 -16.75
N ARG A 76 -3.13 -18.13 -15.68
CA ARG A 76 -2.49 -16.92 -15.19
C ARG A 76 -1.24 -17.27 -14.40
N PRO A 77 -0.09 -16.65 -14.71
CA PRO A 77 1.12 -16.89 -13.95
C PRO A 77 1.01 -16.31 -12.55
N THR A 78 1.85 -16.80 -11.63
CA THR A 78 1.89 -16.30 -10.26
C THR A 78 2.57 -14.95 -10.21
N TYR A 79 3.56 -14.71 -11.07
CA TYR A 79 4.28 -13.45 -11.20
C TYR A 79 4.24 -12.93 -12.64
N CYS A 80 4.32 -11.60 -12.79
CA CYS A 80 4.53 -10.97 -14.09
C CYS A 80 5.18 -9.60 -13.96
N TRP A 81 5.64 -9.08 -15.11
CA TRP A 81 6.03 -7.68 -15.23
C TRP A 81 4.80 -6.79 -15.08
N TYR A 82 4.74 -6.06 -13.98
CA TYR A 82 3.70 -5.08 -13.71
C TYR A 82 4.18 -3.69 -14.12
N GLN A 83 3.42 -3.07 -15.04
CA GLN A 83 3.81 -1.85 -15.73
C GLN A 83 3.71 -0.60 -14.85
N CYS A 84 4.72 0.28 -14.94
CA CYS A 84 4.83 1.51 -14.14
C CYS A 84 3.60 2.43 -14.25
N MET A 85 3.02 2.58 -15.45
CA MET A 85 1.88 3.48 -15.63
C MET A 85 0.65 3.03 -14.84
N VAL A 86 0.37 1.72 -14.83
CA VAL A 86 -0.75 1.16 -14.06
C VAL A 86 -0.44 1.26 -12.57
N GLU A 87 0.80 0.97 -12.19
CA GLU A 87 1.20 0.98 -10.79
C GLU A 87 1.12 2.38 -10.14
N LEU A 88 1.65 3.40 -10.82
CA LEU A 88 1.78 4.75 -10.29
C LEU A 88 0.59 5.66 -10.60
N HIS A 89 0.01 5.50 -11.78
CA HIS A 89 -1.00 6.41 -12.31
C HIS A 89 -2.36 5.76 -12.52
N ASP A 90 -2.49 4.45 -12.32
CA ASP A 90 -3.73 3.70 -12.57
C ASP A 90 -4.20 3.81 -14.03
N MET A 91 -3.24 3.94 -14.96
CA MET A 91 -3.46 4.09 -16.40
C MET A 91 -2.61 3.07 -17.17
N ASP A 92 -3.19 2.39 -18.14
CA ASP A 92 -2.48 1.45 -19.02
C ASP A 92 -2.01 2.10 -20.34
N ASN A 93 -2.44 3.34 -20.63
CA ASN A 93 -2.02 4.13 -21.77
C ASN A 93 -2.19 5.64 -21.49
N GLY A 94 -1.72 6.50 -22.40
CA GLY A 94 -2.01 7.94 -22.37
C GLY A 94 -0.88 8.84 -21.84
N GLN A 95 -1.26 9.98 -21.25
CA GLN A 95 -0.37 11.13 -21.02
C GLN A 95 0.79 10.88 -20.05
N VAL A 96 0.69 9.87 -19.19
CA VAL A 96 1.71 9.52 -18.17
C VAL A 96 2.81 8.60 -18.72
N TYR A 97 2.81 8.37 -20.03
CA TYR A 97 3.77 7.49 -20.70
C TYR A 97 5.23 7.89 -20.49
N ASN A 98 5.52 9.19 -20.58
CA ASN A 98 6.89 9.69 -20.42
C ASN A 98 7.41 9.57 -18.99
N ASP A 99 6.52 9.49 -18.00
CA ASP A 99 6.90 9.30 -16.59
C ASP A 99 7.49 7.90 -16.35
N CYS A 100 7.15 6.95 -17.22
CA CYS A 100 7.51 5.53 -17.09
C CYS A 100 8.45 5.02 -18.19
N ALA A 101 8.72 5.81 -19.22
CA ALA A 101 9.65 5.46 -20.28
C ALA A 101 11.10 5.34 -19.76
N CYS A 102 11.85 4.39 -20.31
CA CYS A 102 13.23 4.14 -19.91
C CYS A 102 14.08 3.61 -21.06
N THR A 103 15.40 3.56 -20.87
CA THR A 103 16.33 2.96 -21.84
C THR A 103 16.85 1.63 -21.32
N PRO A 104 16.68 0.51 -22.06
CA PRO A 104 17.24 -0.78 -21.67
C PRO A 104 18.75 -0.72 -21.48
N GLY A 105 19.27 -1.44 -20.48
CA GLY A 105 20.71 -1.49 -20.21
C GLY A 105 21.26 -0.27 -19.47
N GLN A 106 20.46 0.79 -19.25
CA GLN A 106 20.74 1.76 -18.18
C GLN A 106 20.46 1.11 -16.83
N HIS A 107 21.35 0.22 -16.42
CA HIS A 107 21.40 -0.27 -15.07
C HIS A 107 21.68 0.91 -14.14
N VAL A 108 20.67 1.41 -13.45
CA VAL A 108 20.90 2.04 -12.15
C VAL A 108 21.57 0.95 -11.30
N THR A 109 22.79 1.23 -10.91
CA THR A 109 23.77 0.30 -10.36
C THR A 109 23.22 -0.55 -9.20
N LYS A 110 23.71 -1.81 -9.14
CA LYS A 110 23.62 -2.83 -8.06
C LYS A 110 22.44 -3.81 -8.07
N TYR A 111 22.40 -4.66 -9.09
CA TYR A 111 22.15 -6.10 -8.91
C TYR A 111 23.15 -6.88 -9.78
N GLN A 112 24.44 -6.68 -9.51
CA GLN A 112 25.48 -7.61 -9.95
C GLN A 112 26.29 -8.00 -8.73
N GLY A 113 26.59 -9.29 -8.65
CA GLY A 113 27.19 -9.97 -7.51
C GLY A 113 28.32 -9.19 -6.86
N ASN A 114 28.38 -9.34 -5.53
CA ASN A 114 29.22 -8.66 -4.55
C ASN A 114 28.52 -7.49 -3.86
N ILE A 115 27.84 -7.87 -2.78
CA ILE A 115 27.36 -7.03 -1.69
C ILE A 115 28.46 -6.05 -1.30
N SER A 116 28.22 -4.76 -1.51
CA SER A 116 28.90 -3.70 -0.75
C SER A 116 28.03 -2.45 -0.68
N THR A 117 27.40 -2.26 0.49
CA THR A 117 27.15 -1.00 1.24
C THR A 117 26.52 0.18 0.48
N THR A 118 25.38 0.80 0.81
CA THR A 118 24.54 0.93 2.02
C THR A 118 23.11 1.37 1.60
N HIS A 119 22.39 0.58 0.82
CA HIS A 119 20.93 0.68 0.70
C HIS A 119 20.40 -0.69 1.10
N SER A 120 19.75 -0.76 2.27
CA SER A 120 19.13 -1.99 2.75
C SER A 120 18.21 -2.53 1.67
N LEU A 121 18.46 -3.74 1.16
CA LEU A 121 17.54 -4.39 0.23
C LEU A 121 16.16 -4.42 0.89
N ILE A 122 15.21 -3.75 0.27
CA ILE A 122 13.81 -3.77 0.71
C ILE A 122 13.33 -5.23 0.56
N PRO A 123 12.81 -5.87 1.62
CA PRO A 123 12.35 -7.26 1.55
C PRO A 123 11.26 -7.47 0.48
N GLU A 124 11.20 -8.67 -0.10
CA GLU A 124 10.19 -9.02 -1.12
C GLU A 124 8.75 -8.72 -0.68
N ARG A 125 8.41 -9.03 0.59
CA ARG A 125 7.09 -8.73 1.20
C ARG A 125 6.69 -7.26 1.15
N CYS A 126 7.65 -6.36 0.97
CA CYS A 126 7.39 -4.94 0.87
C CYS A 126 6.88 -4.53 -0.51
N HIS A 127 7.27 -5.27 -1.55
CA HIS A 127 6.82 -5.04 -2.93
C HIS A 127 5.42 -5.63 -3.18
N THR A 128 5.04 -6.65 -2.40
CA THR A 128 3.78 -7.36 -2.55
C THR A 128 3.09 -7.53 -1.19
N PRO A 129 2.60 -6.43 -0.57
CA PRO A 129 1.93 -6.53 0.72
C PRO A 129 0.66 -7.35 0.62
N THR A 130 0.47 -8.25 1.60
CA THR A 130 -0.77 -9.01 1.76
C THR A 130 -1.92 -8.15 2.28
N GLY A 131 -1.60 -7.01 2.89
CA GLY A 131 -2.53 -6.13 3.59
C GLY A 131 -2.65 -6.38 5.08
N TYR A 132 -2.08 -7.48 5.60
CA TYR A 132 -2.24 -7.92 6.99
C TYR A 132 -0.98 -7.79 7.84
N ASP A 133 0.15 -7.40 7.26
CA ASP A 133 1.42 -7.23 8.00
C ASP A 133 1.45 -5.86 8.68
N CYS A 134 1.12 -5.79 9.97
CA CYS A 134 1.13 -4.53 10.73
C CYS A 134 2.49 -3.86 10.85
N LEU A 135 3.56 -4.62 10.64
CA LEU A 135 4.91 -4.09 10.66
C LEU A 135 5.34 -3.56 9.29
N TRP A 136 4.52 -3.74 8.25
CA TRP A 136 4.86 -3.34 6.88
C TRP A 136 5.29 -1.87 6.79
N PHE A 137 4.51 -0.94 7.36
CA PHE A 137 4.86 0.49 7.32
C PHE A 137 6.20 0.75 7.99
N ARG A 138 6.37 0.22 9.21
CA ARG A 138 7.60 0.41 10.00
C ARG A 138 8.81 -0.28 9.38
N THR A 139 8.66 -1.41 8.70
CA THR A 139 9.80 -2.16 8.17
C THR A 139 10.10 -1.79 6.73
N CYS A 140 9.10 -1.53 5.90
CA CYS A 140 9.28 -1.31 4.47
C CYS A 140 9.53 0.16 4.14
N LEU A 141 8.73 1.10 4.67
CA LEU A 141 8.94 2.52 4.40
C LEU A 141 10.20 3.06 5.08
N ASN A 142 10.45 2.71 6.35
CA ASN A 142 11.68 3.13 7.03
C ASN A 142 12.94 2.54 6.40
N SER A 143 12.86 1.38 5.73
CA SER A 143 14.01 0.83 5.01
C SER A 143 14.43 1.69 3.81
N LYS A 144 13.48 2.43 3.22
CA LYS A 144 13.74 3.30 2.06
C LYS A 144 13.92 4.76 2.44
N TYR A 145 13.16 5.23 3.43
CA TYR A 145 13.04 6.63 3.77
C TYR A 145 13.37 6.85 5.25
N SER A 146 14.53 7.44 5.53
CA SER A 146 14.93 7.87 6.88
C SER A 146 14.36 9.26 7.19
N CYS A 147 13.04 9.34 7.34
CA CYS A 147 12.32 10.61 7.56
C CYS A 147 12.12 10.89 9.06
N ASP A 148 13.22 11.02 9.80
CA ASP A 148 13.17 11.36 11.23
C ASP A 148 12.65 12.79 11.45
N GLY A 149 11.72 12.95 12.39
CA GLY A 149 11.16 14.25 12.77
C GLY A 149 10.18 14.87 11.76
N THR A 150 9.71 14.09 10.79
CA THR A 150 8.62 14.48 9.86
C THR A 150 7.36 13.70 10.18
N ASP A 151 6.19 14.30 9.92
CA ASP A 151 4.86 13.69 10.12
C ASP A 151 4.73 12.30 9.49
N LEU A 152 5.54 11.95 8.48
CA LEU A 152 5.60 10.60 7.91
C LEU A 152 5.86 9.52 8.97
N LYS A 153 6.70 9.78 9.98
CA LYS A 153 6.98 8.83 11.07
C LYS A 153 5.72 8.55 11.88
N GLU A 154 5.01 9.62 12.24
CA GLU A 154 3.73 9.57 12.95
C GLU A 154 2.65 8.90 12.09
N LEU A 155 2.63 9.14 10.77
CA LEU A 155 1.73 8.45 9.84
C LEU A 155 2.01 6.94 9.77
N MET A 156 3.27 6.52 9.87
CA MET A 156 3.66 5.11 9.89
C MET A 156 3.28 4.44 11.22
N GLU A 157 3.48 5.12 12.34
CA GLU A 157 3.03 4.66 13.66
C GLU A 157 1.51 4.50 13.71
N LEU A 158 0.78 5.48 13.17
CA LEU A 158 -0.66 5.40 13.03
C LEU A 158 -1.10 4.23 12.15
N GLY A 159 -0.44 4.00 11.01
CA GLY A 159 -0.72 2.85 10.15
C GLY A 159 -0.51 1.51 10.86
N SER A 160 0.52 1.41 11.71
CA SER A 160 0.77 0.25 12.57
C SER A 160 -0.32 0.10 13.64
N HIS A 161 -0.75 1.19 14.28
CA HIS A 161 -1.84 1.16 15.26
C HIS A 161 -3.21 0.82 14.64
N PHE A 162 -3.52 1.40 13.48
CA PHE A 162 -4.68 1.04 12.66
C PHE A 162 -4.54 -0.37 12.05
N CYS A 163 -3.40 -1.04 12.13
CA CYS A 163 -3.35 -2.46 11.79
C CYS A 163 -3.56 -3.33 13.02
N ASN A 164 -3.07 -2.89 14.18
CA ASN A 164 -3.22 -3.57 15.46
C ASN A 164 -4.64 -3.43 16.04
N PHE A 165 -5.68 -3.45 15.21
CA PHE A 165 -7.07 -3.56 15.66
C PHE A 165 -7.14 -4.66 16.70
N ALA A 166 -7.36 -4.25 17.94
CA ALA A 166 -7.43 -5.22 19.00
C ALA A 166 -8.59 -6.16 18.67
N SER A 167 -8.39 -7.46 18.90
CA SER A 167 -9.44 -8.47 18.79
C SER A 167 -10.70 -8.09 19.60
N THR A 168 -10.56 -7.20 20.60
CA THR A 168 -11.63 -6.60 21.39
C THR A 168 -12.49 -5.59 20.62
N THR A 169 -11.95 -4.82 19.69
CA THR A 169 -12.76 -3.92 18.85
C THR A 169 -13.44 -4.68 17.73
N LYS A 170 -12.78 -5.69 17.13
CA LYS A 170 -13.41 -6.56 16.13
C LYS A 170 -14.66 -7.26 16.65
N LYS A 171 -14.70 -7.59 17.95
CA LYS A 171 -15.87 -8.16 18.62
C LYS A 171 -17.02 -7.16 18.87
N LYS A 172 -16.77 -5.85 18.73
CA LYS A 172 -17.73 -4.79 19.03
C LYS A 172 -18.35 -4.17 17.78
N ILE A 173 -17.90 -4.58 16.60
CA ILE A 173 -18.43 -4.12 15.32
C ILE A 173 -19.09 -5.28 14.57
N SER A 174 -19.95 -4.95 13.63
CA SER A 174 -20.60 -5.89 12.74
C SER A 174 -19.59 -6.58 11.81
N GLU A 175 -20.06 -7.61 11.11
CA GLU A 175 -19.31 -8.25 10.03
C GLU A 175 -18.93 -7.24 8.92
N ASN A 176 -19.85 -6.35 8.55
CA ASN A 176 -19.60 -5.29 7.58
C ASN A 176 -18.52 -4.30 8.07
N GLY A 177 -18.58 -3.90 9.34
CA GLY A 177 -17.55 -3.06 9.95
C GLY A 177 -16.18 -3.75 9.94
N SER A 178 -16.14 -5.04 10.26
CA SER A 178 -14.91 -5.85 10.25
C SER A 178 -14.33 -5.95 8.84
N LEU A 179 -15.19 -6.21 7.85
CA LEU A 179 -14.80 -6.29 6.45
C LEU A 179 -14.30 -4.94 5.92
N TRP A 180 -14.98 -3.84 6.24
CA TRP A 180 -14.51 -2.49 5.89
C TRP A 180 -13.12 -2.23 6.47
N TYR A 181 -12.90 -2.58 7.73
CA TYR A 181 -11.64 -2.32 8.42
C TYR A 181 -10.47 -3.07 7.78
N GLU A 182 -10.62 -4.37 7.57
CA GLU A 182 -9.60 -5.21 6.95
C GLU A 182 -9.26 -4.71 5.54
N ASN A 183 -10.27 -4.29 4.77
CA ASN A 183 -10.06 -3.75 3.44
C ASN A 183 -9.44 -2.35 3.46
N ALA A 184 -9.75 -1.50 4.43
CA ALA A 184 -9.15 -0.18 4.59
C ALA A 184 -7.65 -0.31 4.90
N GLN A 185 -7.29 -1.23 5.80
CA GLN A 185 -5.92 -1.55 6.16
C GLN A 185 -5.14 -2.09 4.94
N LYS A 186 -5.73 -3.08 4.25
CA LYS A 186 -5.16 -3.67 3.04
C LYS A 186 -4.98 -2.65 1.92
N CYS A 187 -5.98 -1.80 1.69
CA CYS A 187 -5.93 -0.70 0.74
C CYS A 187 -4.73 0.20 1.02
N PHE A 188 -4.54 0.60 2.29
CA PHE A 188 -3.45 1.53 2.64
C PHE A 188 -2.07 0.95 2.32
N GLN A 189 -1.81 -0.33 2.65
CA GLN A 189 -0.54 -0.98 2.33
C GLN A 189 -0.32 -1.14 0.81
N VAL A 190 -1.31 -1.67 0.10
CA VAL A 190 -1.24 -1.94 -1.34
C VAL A 190 -1.00 -0.66 -2.14
N GLN A 191 -1.70 0.43 -1.78
CA GLN A 191 -1.58 1.71 -2.46
C GLN A 191 -0.30 2.49 -2.07
N MET A 192 0.34 2.16 -0.95
CA MET A 192 1.63 2.74 -0.56
C MET A 192 2.84 1.97 -1.12
N ALA A 193 2.72 0.67 -1.43
CA ALA A 193 3.82 -0.12 -2.01
C ALA A 193 4.53 0.54 -3.22
N PRO A 194 3.85 1.28 -4.12
CA PRO A 194 4.52 1.97 -5.22
C PRO A 194 5.55 3.03 -4.80
N VAL A 195 5.46 3.61 -3.60
CA VAL A 195 6.52 4.56 -3.16
C VAL A 195 7.86 3.85 -2.91
N LEU A 196 7.87 2.52 -2.80
CA LEU A 196 9.06 1.72 -2.53
C LEU A 196 9.88 1.37 -3.78
N LYS A 197 9.40 1.69 -4.98
CA LYS A 197 10.09 1.30 -6.22
C LYS A 197 11.48 1.92 -6.33
N GLN A 198 12.46 1.12 -6.69
CA GLN A 198 13.87 1.53 -6.58
C GLN A 198 14.26 2.61 -7.59
N TRP A 199 13.57 2.67 -8.75
CA TRP A 199 13.70 3.71 -9.78
C TRP A 199 12.97 5.00 -9.44
N LEU A 200 12.23 5.05 -8.32
CA LEU A 200 11.57 6.26 -7.85
C LEU A 200 12.36 6.93 -6.72
N HIS A 201 12.77 8.16 -6.97
CA HIS A 201 13.43 9.04 -6.01
C HIS A 201 12.44 10.10 -5.51
N LEU A 202 11.75 9.79 -4.43
CA LEU A 202 10.82 10.70 -3.77
C LEU A 202 11.46 11.27 -2.50
N ASN A 203 11.11 12.49 -2.12
CA ASN A 203 11.47 13.04 -0.82
C ASN A 203 10.37 12.76 0.23
N CYS A 204 10.68 12.95 1.52
CA CYS A 204 9.77 12.69 2.62
C CYS A 204 8.43 13.44 2.49
N SER A 205 8.45 14.71 2.06
CA SER A 205 7.24 15.52 1.91
C SER A 205 6.29 14.96 0.84
N ILE A 206 6.83 14.48 -0.29
CA ILE A 206 6.01 13.84 -1.34
C ILE A 206 5.39 12.54 -0.81
N VAL A 207 6.18 11.73 -0.10
CA VAL A 207 5.71 10.45 0.47
C VAL A 207 4.63 10.69 1.52
N GLU A 208 4.78 11.71 2.35
CA GLU A 208 3.82 12.12 3.37
C GLU A 208 2.49 12.58 2.75
N ASN A 209 2.54 13.44 1.73
CA ASN A 209 1.36 13.87 0.99
C ASN A 209 0.64 12.69 0.34
N LYS A 210 1.39 11.76 -0.25
CA LYS A 210 0.84 10.52 -0.81
C LYS A 210 0.19 9.67 0.28
N ALA A 211 0.84 9.47 1.42
CA ALA A 211 0.31 8.70 2.55
C ALA A 211 -1.01 9.29 3.07
N THR A 212 -1.08 10.62 3.20
CA THR A 212 -2.30 11.31 3.61
C THR A 212 -3.44 11.13 2.58
N SER A 213 -3.15 11.32 1.29
CA SER A 213 -4.12 11.13 0.21
C SER A 213 -4.65 9.70 0.16
N VAL A 214 -3.75 8.71 0.16
CA VAL A 214 -4.11 7.28 0.12
C VAL A 214 -4.93 6.90 1.35
N ARG A 215 -4.58 7.38 2.55
CA ARG A 215 -5.37 7.12 3.75
C ARG A 215 -6.81 7.62 3.59
N ASN A 216 -6.99 8.86 3.16
CA ASN A 216 -8.32 9.45 2.99
C ASN A 216 -9.15 8.64 1.98
N GLN A 217 -8.53 8.23 0.88
CA GLN A 217 -9.15 7.36 -0.12
C GLN A 217 -9.57 6.01 0.49
N CYS A 218 -8.64 5.32 1.16
CA CYS A 218 -8.84 3.98 1.71
C CYS A 218 -9.81 3.94 2.88
N LEU A 219 -9.87 4.99 3.72
CA LEU A 219 -10.88 5.10 4.78
C LEU A 219 -12.26 5.38 4.18
N SER A 220 -12.35 6.25 3.18
CA SER A 220 -13.63 6.56 2.56
C SER A 220 -14.21 5.36 1.81
N LYS A 221 -13.44 4.80 0.88
CA LYS A 221 -13.85 3.69 0.03
C LYS A 221 -12.67 2.72 -0.17
N PRO A 222 -12.55 1.70 0.69
CA PRO A 222 -11.61 0.60 0.50
C PRO A 222 -11.81 -0.10 -0.85
N LEU A 223 -10.84 -0.91 -1.28
CA LEU A 223 -10.76 -1.62 -2.58
C LEU A 223 -12.06 -2.32 -3.03
N GLY A 224 -13.02 -1.56 -3.57
CA GLY A 224 -14.23 -2.07 -4.23
C GLY A 224 -15.29 -2.71 -3.33
N VAL A 225 -15.21 -2.56 -2.01
CA VAL A 225 -16.13 -3.24 -1.06
C VAL A 225 -17.15 -2.25 -0.48
N ILE A 226 -17.38 -2.30 0.84
CA ILE A 226 -18.28 -1.44 1.61
C ILE A 226 -17.57 -0.11 1.88
N SER A 227 -18.22 1.03 1.64
CA SER A 227 -17.65 2.34 2.00
C SER A 227 -17.88 2.65 3.48
N LEU A 228 -17.17 3.64 4.02
CA LEU A 228 -17.41 4.10 5.40
C LEU A 228 -18.87 4.56 5.60
N CYS A 229 -19.47 5.13 4.56
CA CYS A 229 -20.83 5.65 4.61
C CYS A 229 -21.91 4.56 4.61
N ASP A 230 -21.55 3.34 4.19
CA ASP A 230 -22.46 2.19 4.15
C ASP A 230 -22.46 1.41 5.48
N LEU A 231 -21.60 1.77 6.42
CA LEU A 231 -21.53 1.17 7.74
C LEU A 231 -22.65 1.67 8.66
N SER A 232 -23.01 0.84 9.65
CA SER A 232 -23.89 1.28 10.72
C SER A 232 -23.23 2.40 11.53
N HIS A 233 -24.04 3.31 12.08
CA HIS A 233 -23.51 4.38 12.94
C HIS A 233 -22.71 3.85 14.13
N ASP A 234 -23.14 2.74 14.74
CA ASP A 234 -22.45 2.09 15.85
C ASP A 234 -21.07 1.57 15.44
N ASP A 235 -20.94 1.00 14.23
CA ASP A 235 -19.66 0.57 13.69
C ASP A 235 -18.73 1.75 13.46
N VAL A 236 -19.22 2.79 12.78
CA VAL A 236 -18.45 4.01 12.48
C VAL A 236 -17.92 4.63 13.78
N TRP A 237 -18.75 4.72 14.82
CA TRP A 237 -18.35 5.31 16.09
C TRP A 237 -17.37 4.41 16.85
N THR A 238 -17.62 3.11 16.90
CA THR A 238 -16.71 2.15 17.55
C THR A 238 -15.33 2.16 16.89
N ILE A 239 -15.28 2.23 15.56
CA ILE A 239 -14.06 2.41 14.77
C ILE A 239 -13.39 3.73 15.13
N PHE A 240 -14.11 4.85 15.04
CA PHE A 240 -13.58 6.18 15.38
C PHE A 240 -12.91 6.19 16.75
N TRP A 241 -13.58 5.69 17.79
CA TRP A 241 -13.05 5.66 19.16
C TRP A 241 -11.84 4.75 19.33
N SER A 242 -11.80 3.65 18.60
CA SER A 242 -10.69 2.70 18.68
C SER A 242 -9.44 3.26 18.03
N ILE A 243 -9.59 3.98 16.91
CA ILE A 243 -8.47 4.67 16.27
C ILE A 243 -8.12 5.93 17.09
N ARG A 244 -9.10 6.58 17.74
CA ARG A 244 -8.90 7.80 18.55
C ARG A 244 -7.73 7.65 19.53
N GLN A 245 -7.68 6.52 20.23
CA GLN A 245 -6.65 6.20 21.22
C GLN A 245 -5.24 6.12 20.63
N SER A 246 -5.11 6.00 19.31
CA SER A 246 -3.84 5.95 18.59
C SER A 246 -3.26 7.34 18.29
N PHE A 247 -3.98 8.43 18.61
CA PHE A 247 -3.64 9.80 18.20
C PHE A 247 -3.16 10.72 19.36
N TYR A 248 -2.51 10.17 20.39
CA TYR A 248 -1.98 10.97 21.51
C TYR A 248 -0.82 11.91 21.12
N THR A 249 -0.27 11.80 19.91
CA THR A 249 0.74 12.69 19.33
C THR A 249 0.16 13.38 18.08
N ASN A 250 0.54 14.65 17.81
CA ASN A 250 0.37 15.57 16.65
C ASN A 250 -0.58 15.27 15.45
N LEU A 251 -1.50 14.33 15.55
CA LEU A 251 -2.29 13.76 14.46
C LEU A 251 -3.69 14.40 14.34
N VAL A 252 -3.84 15.62 14.86
CA VAL A 252 -5.06 16.45 14.77
C VAL A 252 -5.59 16.55 13.32
N PRO A 253 -4.75 16.69 12.28
CA PRO A 253 -5.23 16.68 10.90
C PRO A 253 -5.88 15.35 10.49
N SER A 254 -5.37 14.22 10.98
CA SER A 254 -5.91 12.89 10.68
C SER A 254 -7.29 12.66 11.30
N ILE A 255 -7.48 13.11 12.55
CA ILE A 255 -8.80 13.07 13.22
C ILE A 255 -9.78 13.98 12.49
N THR A 256 -9.35 15.19 12.13
CA THR A 256 -10.17 16.18 11.43
C THR A 256 -10.66 15.62 10.08
N ASN A 257 -9.77 14.96 9.34
CA ASN A 257 -10.13 14.33 8.07
C ASN A 257 -11.14 13.19 8.24
N LEU A 258 -10.94 12.29 9.21
CA LEU A 258 -11.88 11.21 9.49
C LEU A 258 -13.27 11.77 9.90
N MET A 259 -13.29 12.78 10.77
CA MET A 259 -14.54 13.44 11.16
C MET A 259 -15.25 14.12 9.98
N ASN A 260 -14.50 14.75 9.08
CA ASN A 260 -15.07 15.33 7.87
C ASN A 260 -15.68 14.27 6.95
N LEU A 261 -15.02 13.12 6.78
CA LEU A 261 -15.57 11.99 6.02
C LEU A 261 -16.88 11.48 6.64
N ILE A 262 -16.91 11.24 7.96
CA ILE A 262 -18.11 10.81 8.69
C ILE A 262 -19.26 11.81 8.52
N ARG A 263 -18.96 13.11 8.61
CA ARG A 263 -19.94 14.18 8.43
C ARG A 263 -20.52 14.18 7.03
N ASN A 264 -19.69 13.97 6.00
CA ASN A 264 -20.13 13.91 4.61
C ASN A 264 -21.00 12.68 4.32
N CYS A 265 -20.79 11.56 5.01
CA CYS A 265 -21.69 10.40 4.93
C CYS A 265 -23.09 10.75 5.47
N SER A 266 -23.14 11.49 6.57
CA SER A 266 -24.38 11.83 7.30
C SER A 266 -25.28 12.83 6.57
N THR A 267 -24.75 13.53 5.56
CA THR A 267 -25.55 14.44 4.71
C THR A 267 -26.30 13.73 3.59
N SER A 268 -26.07 12.43 3.36
CA SER A 268 -26.64 11.69 2.23
C SER A 268 -27.93 10.91 2.52
N GLU A 269 -28.23 10.54 3.78
CA GLU A 269 -29.54 9.95 4.13
C GLU A 269 -29.96 10.23 5.60
N LYS A 270 -31.17 10.82 5.73
CA LYS A 270 -32.06 10.95 6.91
C LYS A 270 -31.66 11.87 8.09
N GLU A 271 -32.37 13.01 8.13
CA GLU A 271 -32.42 14.03 9.19
C GLU A 271 -32.79 13.53 10.61
N SER A 272 -33.28 12.30 10.79
CA SER A 272 -33.64 11.79 12.13
C SER A 272 -32.42 11.56 13.03
N ASN A 273 -31.24 11.32 12.45
CA ASN A 273 -30.04 10.92 13.20
C ASN A 273 -29.11 12.10 13.54
N VAL A 274 -29.37 13.29 12.98
CA VAL A 274 -28.70 14.55 13.35
C VAL A 274 -29.06 14.94 14.80
N ARG A 275 -30.19 14.46 15.33
CA ARG A 275 -30.63 14.74 16.71
C ARG A 275 -29.77 14.05 17.77
N GLU A 276 -29.30 12.83 17.53
CA GLU A 276 -28.36 12.17 18.46
C GLU A 276 -26.96 12.77 18.37
N MET A 277 -26.53 13.16 17.17
CA MET A 277 -25.27 13.88 16.96
C MET A 277 -25.20 15.23 17.72
N ARG A 278 -26.35 15.89 17.93
CA ARG A 278 -26.49 17.11 18.76
C ARG A 278 -26.59 16.84 20.26
N LEU A 279 -27.04 15.67 20.68
CA LEU A 279 -27.12 15.31 22.11
C LEU A 279 -25.75 15.04 22.73
N PHE A 280 -24.76 14.65 21.92
CA PHE A 280 -23.38 14.41 22.37
C PHE A 280 -22.43 15.62 22.23
N PHE A 281 -22.83 16.67 21.50
CA PHE A 281 -22.07 17.91 21.34
C PHE A 281 -22.96 19.13 21.64
N PRO A 282 -22.97 19.65 22.89
CA PRO A 282 -23.79 20.81 23.24
C PRO A 282 -23.33 22.09 22.50
N PRO A 283 -24.22 23.10 22.33
CA PRO A 283 -24.05 24.22 21.39
C PRO A 283 -22.99 25.29 21.77
N THR A 284 -22.01 24.94 22.59
CA THR A 284 -20.80 25.76 22.82
C THR A 284 -19.56 25.21 22.11
N LEU A 285 -19.74 24.26 21.19
CA LEU A 285 -18.65 23.70 20.42
C LEU A 285 -18.94 23.61 18.91
N ILE A 286 -19.39 24.72 18.35
CA ILE A 286 -19.34 24.95 16.90
C ILE A 286 -18.23 25.97 16.70
N ILE A 287 -17.12 25.50 16.11
CA ILE A 287 -15.98 26.29 15.63
C ILE A 287 -15.13 26.91 16.77
N HIS A 288 -14.16 26.15 17.29
CA HIS A 288 -12.83 26.59 17.81
C HIS A 288 -12.03 25.37 18.33
N VAL A 289 -12.11 24.23 17.62
CA VAL A 289 -11.84 22.91 18.22
C VAL A 289 -10.37 22.50 18.23
N THR A 290 -9.48 23.13 17.46
CA THR A 290 -8.19 22.48 17.21
C THR A 290 -7.07 22.75 18.20
N ASN A 291 -7.08 23.80 19.04
CA ASN A 291 -5.98 23.97 20.02
C ASN A 291 -6.41 24.47 21.42
N LYS A 292 -7.35 25.40 21.55
CA LYS A 292 -7.77 25.90 22.88
C LYS A 292 -8.50 24.85 23.72
N MET A 293 -9.22 23.94 23.06
CA MET A 293 -9.99 22.89 23.73
C MET A 293 -9.12 21.74 24.25
N ILE A 294 -7.92 21.55 23.69
CA ILE A 294 -6.96 20.56 24.17
C ILE A 294 -6.19 21.15 25.38
N GLU A 295 -5.80 22.42 25.34
CA GLU A 295 -5.06 23.07 26.44
C GLU A 295 -5.89 23.34 27.70
N GLU A 296 -7.17 23.73 27.60
CA GLU A 296 -8.05 23.87 28.78
C GLU A 296 -8.41 22.52 29.42
N TYR A 297 -8.37 21.43 28.65
CA TYR A 297 -8.75 20.10 29.12
C TYR A 297 -7.62 19.41 29.91
N PHE A 298 -6.35 19.63 29.53
CA PHE A 298 -5.20 19.06 30.25
C PHE A 298 -4.75 19.89 31.47
N SER A 299 -4.94 21.22 31.47
CA SER A 299 -4.50 22.08 32.59
C SER A 299 -5.30 21.92 33.88
N LYS A 300 -6.55 21.41 33.83
CA LYS A 300 -7.39 21.19 35.02
C LYS A 300 -7.23 19.82 35.69
N ILE A 301 -6.48 18.90 35.09
CA ILE A 301 -6.27 17.54 35.61
C ILE A 301 -4.99 17.43 36.48
N VAL A 302 -4.10 18.43 36.44
CA VAL A 302 -2.84 18.44 37.23
C VAL A 302 -2.95 19.31 38.50
N ALA A 303 -4.10 19.93 38.77
CA ALA A 303 -4.31 20.77 39.95
C ALA A 303 -5.47 20.30 40.87
N LYS A 304 -5.66 18.97 41.00
CA LYS A 304 -6.36 18.39 42.15
C LYS A 304 -5.93 16.95 42.42
#